data_AF-A0A9E7R329-F1
#
_entry.id   AF-A0A9E7R329-F1
#
_cell.length_a   1.000
_cell.length_b   1.000
_cell.length_c   1.000
_cell.angle_alpha   90.00
_cell.angle_beta   90.00
_cell.angle_gamma   90.00
#
_symmetry.space_group_name_H-M   'P 1'
#
loop_
_entity.id
_entity.type
_entity.pdbx_description
1 polymer ?
#
loop_
_entity_poly.entity_id
_entity_poly.type
_entity_poly.pdbx_seq_one_letter_code
_entity_poly.pdbx_strand_id
1 'polypeptide(L)'
;MRPTVTRREAVLLGGLGVLTSLAGCVGGGDAPSDGDAPADGPSGSGDIGGDSNGADGGDGGGEGETAGDEADAPAVSVQQAVVGDLTDLGPVAVGVVGAERTPTAPLLGPGSAIGAAEGNEYVALDVGIRGDAYVALAADLFAVAVDDTEYASAENFAQIASAELGGFPFAPGELRRFRLHYEVPEGTSGESLRVLLRVRTLPGDSFEALQPLQVDLGSTAASAATFEQAFDVPLQPFGETVSHEGIEVTIGEVQPVAEVSARRPPAEGTEYLGFTIAATNGGDRPNPILLSLSGLGGLSLVDGTGADVGRNVQFTGEVLGGRQFDPSNGLAPGESESGVVVGEVPAGVSPLYLVWSPPALYWRGDVHRYVWQVR
;
A
#
# COMPACT_ATOMS: atom_id res chain seq x y z
N MET A 1 33.38 -49.77 -5.08
CA MET A 1 33.22 -48.30 -5.16
C MET A 1 32.17 -47.91 -4.13
N ARG A 2 32.59 -47.23 -3.05
CA ARG A 2 31.74 -46.73 -1.97
C ARG A 2 31.81 -45.20 -2.01
N PRO A 3 30.70 -44.45 -1.98
CA PRO A 3 30.76 -43.01 -1.87
C PRO A 3 30.93 -42.60 -0.40
N THR A 4 31.86 -41.69 -0.19
CA THR A 4 32.32 -41.14 1.07
C THR A 4 31.36 -40.04 1.53
N VAL A 5 30.78 -40.20 2.73
CA VAL A 5 30.02 -39.15 3.43
C VAL A 5 31.02 -38.17 4.03
N THR A 6 30.91 -36.89 3.71
CA THR A 6 31.71 -35.83 4.35
C THR A 6 30.84 -35.03 5.30
N ARG A 7 31.03 -35.24 6.61
CA ARG A 7 30.58 -34.34 7.68
C ARG A 7 31.33 -33.01 7.56
N ARG A 8 30.63 -31.89 7.68
CA ARG A 8 31.23 -30.61 8.03
C ARG A 8 30.74 -30.19 9.41
N GLU A 9 31.71 -30.03 10.30
CA GLU A 9 31.58 -29.52 11.66
C GLU A 9 31.30 -28.02 11.62
N ALA A 10 30.29 -27.57 12.36
CA ALA A 10 30.05 -26.17 12.63
C ALA A 10 30.90 -25.75 13.84
N VAL A 11 31.80 -24.79 13.62
CA VAL A 11 32.60 -24.14 14.65
C VAL A 11 31.76 -23.04 15.29
N LEU A 12 31.51 -23.16 16.59
CA LEU A 12 31.05 -22.08 17.46
C LEU A 12 32.14 -21.00 17.57
N LEU A 13 31.76 -19.75 17.36
CA LEU A 13 32.52 -18.57 17.80
C LEU A 13 31.55 -17.64 18.53
N GLY A 14 31.71 -17.57 19.85
CA GLY A 14 31.12 -16.55 20.69
C GLY A 14 32.17 -15.52 21.11
N GLY A 15 31.68 -14.35 21.55
CA GLY A 15 32.35 -13.58 22.60
C GLY A 15 32.71 -12.12 22.28
N LEU A 16 31.86 -11.21 22.78
CA LEU A 16 32.13 -9.97 23.54
C LEU A 16 32.96 -8.78 22.97
N GLY A 17 32.41 -7.58 23.24
CA GLY A 17 33.11 -6.30 23.50
C GLY A 17 33.05 -5.31 22.33
N VAL A 18 32.85 -3.99 22.47
CA VAL A 18 33.07 -3.05 23.58
C VAL A 18 32.22 -1.78 23.32
N LEU A 19 31.61 -1.22 24.36
CA LEU A 19 31.02 0.12 24.40
C LEU A 19 32.14 1.19 24.44
N THR A 20 32.09 2.19 23.56
CA THR A 20 32.86 3.44 23.76
C THR A 20 31.98 4.67 23.58
N SER A 21 31.96 5.45 24.65
CA SER A 21 31.42 6.79 24.84
C SER A 21 32.18 7.84 24.04
N LEU A 22 31.47 8.77 23.39
CA LEU A 22 32.02 10.04 22.94
C LEU A 22 31.47 11.18 23.81
N ALA A 23 32.32 11.65 24.72
CA ALA A 23 32.26 12.96 25.35
C ALA A 23 33.31 13.87 24.67
N GLY A 24 33.00 15.16 24.57
CA GLY A 24 33.65 16.10 23.66
C GLY A 24 34.89 16.85 24.18
N CYS A 25 35.24 17.91 23.43
CA CYS A 25 36.04 19.10 23.77
C CYS A 25 36.01 20.00 22.52
N VAL A 26 35.43 21.21 22.51
CA VAL A 26 35.71 22.47 23.24
C VAL A 26 36.90 23.25 22.70
N GLY A 27 36.63 24.54 22.41
CA GLY A 27 37.56 25.68 22.43
C GLY A 27 37.70 26.35 21.06
N GLY A 28 37.51 27.64 20.85
CA GLY A 28 37.23 28.87 21.63
C GLY A 28 37.21 29.99 20.56
N GLY A 29 36.54 31.13 20.65
CA GLY A 29 36.22 32.04 21.74
C GLY A 29 36.56 33.44 21.22
N ASP A 30 35.59 34.36 21.16
CA ASP A 30 35.74 35.77 21.56
C ASP A 30 34.44 36.56 21.27
N ALA A 31 33.79 36.96 22.36
CA ALA A 31 32.77 38.02 22.45
C ALA A 31 33.48 39.39 22.67
N PRO A 32 32.79 40.55 22.69
CA PRO A 32 31.90 40.97 23.80
C PRO A 32 30.55 41.56 23.31
N SER A 33 29.42 41.33 23.99
CA SER A 33 28.90 41.85 25.27
C SER A 33 28.27 43.26 25.17
N ASP A 34 26.97 43.35 25.46
CA ASP A 34 26.43 44.02 26.67
C ASP A 34 24.92 44.23 26.53
N GLY A 35 24.17 43.92 27.61
CA GLY A 35 22.74 44.22 27.68
C GLY A 35 21.96 43.41 28.73
N ASP A 36 22.37 43.57 29.99
CA ASP A 36 21.85 42.98 31.24
C ASP A 36 20.33 42.94 31.47
N ALA A 37 19.86 41.74 31.89
CA ALA A 37 19.30 41.40 33.23
C ALA A 37 17.96 42.02 33.73
N PRO A 38 17.40 41.58 34.88
CA PRO A 38 17.08 40.21 35.35
C PRO A 38 15.70 40.10 36.05
N ALA A 39 15.30 38.90 36.49
CA ALA A 39 15.07 38.54 37.93
C ALA A 39 14.10 37.36 38.17
N ASP A 40 14.65 36.32 38.81
CA ASP A 40 14.18 35.61 40.03
C ASP A 40 12.88 34.77 40.08
N GLY A 41 13.06 33.44 39.92
CA GLY A 41 12.77 32.33 40.86
C GLY A 41 11.43 32.20 41.63
N PRO A 42 11.27 31.17 42.49
CA PRO A 42 11.46 29.74 42.25
C PRO A 42 10.31 28.84 42.83
N SER A 43 10.38 27.53 42.54
CA SER A 43 9.95 26.37 43.38
C SER A 43 8.48 26.11 43.71
N GLY A 44 8.07 24.84 43.55
CA GLY A 44 6.87 24.28 44.18
C GLY A 44 6.61 22.81 43.85
N SER A 45 7.23 21.90 44.60
CA SER A 45 6.85 20.48 44.66
C SER A 45 5.74 20.32 45.72
N GLY A 46 4.73 19.49 45.46
CA GLY A 46 3.60 19.27 46.35
C GLY A 46 2.99 17.88 46.19
N ASP A 47 3.39 16.99 47.09
CA ASP A 47 2.80 15.70 47.43
C ASP A 47 1.71 15.93 48.50
N ILE A 48 0.57 15.23 48.46
CA ILE A 48 -0.36 14.96 49.58
C ILE A 48 -1.28 13.80 49.16
N GLY A 49 -1.19 12.68 49.88
CA GLY A 49 -2.17 11.59 49.87
C GLY A 49 -3.33 11.82 50.84
N GLY A 50 -4.29 10.88 50.87
CA GLY A 50 -5.33 10.85 51.91
C GLY A 50 -6.49 9.88 51.64
N ASP A 51 -6.42 8.72 52.30
CA ASP A 51 -7.49 7.73 52.53
C ASP A 51 -8.78 8.33 53.11
N SER A 52 -9.94 7.71 52.82
CA SER A 52 -10.70 6.88 53.79
C SER A 52 -12.20 6.69 53.45
N ASN A 53 -12.60 5.41 53.49
CA ASN A 53 -13.82 4.77 54.04
C ASN A 53 -15.21 5.43 53.99
N GLY A 54 -16.18 4.62 53.52
CA GLY A 54 -17.59 4.76 53.88
C GLY A 54 -18.47 3.68 53.24
N ALA A 55 -18.61 2.53 53.90
CA ALA A 55 -19.62 1.51 53.62
C ALA A 55 -20.98 1.94 54.21
N ASP A 56 -22.10 1.68 53.51
CA ASP A 56 -23.18 0.79 53.97
C ASP A 56 -24.46 0.92 53.12
N GLY A 57 -24.94 -0.26 52.67
CA GLY A 57 -26.30 -0.77 52.93
C GLY A 57 -27.53 -0.09 52.33
N GLY A 58 -28.22 -0.79 51.42
CA GLY A 58 -29.59 -0.45 51.04
C GLY A 58 -30.19 -1.37 49.97
N ASP A 59 -30.61 -2.56 50.37
CA ASP A 59 -31.43 -3.53 49.64
C ASP A 59 -32.86 -3.01 49.40
N GLY A 60 -33.47 -3.35 48.26
CA GLY A 60 -34.84 -2.93 47.94
C GLY A 60 -35.25 -3.20 46.49
N GLY A 61 -35.64 -4.45 46.22
CA GLY A 61 -36.16 -4.90 44.93
C GLY A 61 -37.42 -4.17 44.45
N GLY A 62 -37.56 -4.15 43.12
CA GLY A 62 -38.75 -3.73 42.40
C GLY A 62 -38.75 -4.37 41.03
N GLU A 63 -39.48 -5.48 40.91
CA GLU A 63 -39.83 -6.13 39.66
C GLU A 63 -40.59 -5.14 38.77
N GLY A 64 -40.03 -4.88 37.59
CA GLY A 64 -40.63 -4.06 36.55
C GLY A 64 -40.20 -4.62 35.21
N GLU A 65 -40.89 -5.66 34.76
CA GLU A 65 -40.87 -6.13 33.38
C GLU A 65 -41.32 -5.00 32.45
N THR A 66 -40.37 -4.23 31.95
CA THR A 66 -40.51 -3.59 30.64
C THR A 66 -39.81 -4.50 29.65
N ALA A 67 -40.61 -5.37 29.01
CA ALA A 67 -40.29 -5.91 27.71
C ALA A 67 -40.11 -4.72 26.75
N GLY A 68 -38.88 -4.22 26.68
CA GLY A 68 -38.47 -3.38 25.58
C GLY A 68 -38.51 -4.27 24.35
N ASP A 69 -39.30 -3.88 23.34
CA ASP A 69 -39.07 -4.31 21.97
C ASP A 69 -37.56 -4.16 21.71
N GLU A 70 -36.84 -5.28 21.69
CA GLU A 70 -35.63 -5.38 20.91
C GLU A 70 -36.09 -5.15 19.48
N ALA A 71 -36.07 -3.88 19.07
CA ALA A 71 -36.16 -3.52 17.69
C ALA A 71 -34.99 -4.23 17.01
N ASP A 72 -35.28 -5.38 16.39
CA ASP A 72 -34.36 -6.13 15.55
C ASP A 72 -33.61 -5.10 14.72
N ALA A 73 -32.32 -4.93 15.04
CA ALA A 73 -31.45 -4.09 14.24
C ALA A 73 -31.60 -4.59 12.80
N PRO A 74 -31.87 -3.71 11.82
CA PRO A 74 -32.13 -4.16 10.46
C PRO A 74 -30.97 -5.05 10.02
N ALA A 75 -31.29 -6.31 9.69
CA ALA A 75 -30.29 -7.27 9.26
C ALA A 75 -29.52 -6.69 8.08
N VAL A 76 -28.21 -6.47 8.26
CA VAL A 76 -27.36 -5.94 7.20
C VAL A 76 -27.30 -7.00 6.10
N SER A 77 -27.82 -6.69 4.91
CA SER A 77 -27.77 -7.60 3.77
C SER A 77 -26.32 -7.75 3.30
N VAL A 78 -25.80 -8.99 3.33
CA VAL A 78 -24.46 -9.34 2.83
C VAL A 78 -24.59 -9.86 1.39
N GLN A 79 -23.81 -9.29 0.48
CA GLN A 79 -23.69 -9.79 -0.90
C GLN A 79 -22.86 -11.07 -0.90
N GLN A 80 -23.30 -12.07 -1.66
CA GLN A 80 -22.66 -13.39 -1.74
C GLN A 80 -22.05 -13.58 -3.13
N ALA A 81 -20.85 -14.13 -3.19
CA ALA A 81 -20.12 -14.43 -4.43
C ALA A 81 -19.29 -15.70 -4.29
N VAL A 82 -18.76 -16.21 -5.39
CA VAL A 82 -17.77 -17.31 -5.40
C VAL A 82 -16.49 -16.89 -6.11
N VAL A 83 -15.43 -17.71 -6.02
CA VAL A 83 -14.18 -17.43 -6.75
C VAL A 83 -14.45 -17.35 -8.26
N GLY A 84 -13.95 -16.31 -8.90
CA GLY A 84 -14.16 -16.01 -10.32
C GLY A 84 -15.31 -15.03 -10.58
N ASP A 85 -16.16 -14.73 -9.60
CA ASP A 85 -17.16 -13.67 -9.74
C ASP A 85 -16.54 -12.28 -9.55
N LEU A 86 -17.08 -11.30 -10.29
CA LEU A 86 -16.85 -9.88 -10.07
C LEU A 86 -18.17 -9.25 -9.63
N THR A 87 -18.26 -8.89 -8.35
CA THR A 87 -19.49 -8.39 -7.73
C THR A 87 -19.51 -6.87 -7.74
N ASP A 88 -20.54 -6.29 -8.34
CA ASP A 88 -20.78 -4.85 -8.34
C ASP A 88 -21.32 -4.40 -6.97
N LEU A 89 -20.61 -3.44 -6.35
CA LEU A 89 -20.94 -2.82 -5.07
C LEU A 89 -21.28 -1.34 -5.22
N GLY A 90 -21.61 -0.88 -6.43
CA GLY A 90 -21.98 0.49 -6.77
C GLY A 90 -20.87 1.19 -7.57
N PRO A 91 -20.04 2.05 -6.94
CA PRO A 91 -18.99 2.77 -7.66
C PRO A 91 -17.71 1.93 -7.87
N VAL A 92 -17.68 0.70 -7.33
CA VAL A 92 -16.62 -0.29 -7.53
C VAL A 92 -17.20 -1.69 -7.67
N ALA A 93 -16.45 -2.56 -8.36
CA ALA A 93 -16.69 -3.99 -8.38
C ALA A 93 -15.51 -4.74 -7.76
N VAL A 94 -15.78 -5.81 -7.00
CA VAL A 94 -14.79 -6.59 -6.26
C VAL A 94 -14.92 -8.07 -6.57
N GLY A 95 -13.81 -8.78 -6.75
CA GLY A 95 -13.81 -10.21 -7.03
C GLY A 95 -12.54 -10.91 -6.57
N VAL A 96 -12.65 -12.21 -6.30
CA VAL A 96 -11.50 -13.10 -6.08
C VAL A 96 -11.25 -13.86 -7.37
N VAL A 97 -10.12 -13.60 -8.03
CA VAL A 97 -9.77 -14.22 -9.31
C VAL A 97 -9.29 -15.65 -9.12
N GLY A 98 -8.57 -15.89 -8.02
CA GLY A 98 -7.99 -17.19 -7.69
C GLY A 98 -7.78 -17.34 -6.20
N ALA A 99 -7.88 -18.58 -5.74
CA ALA A 99 -7.57 -18.98 -4.38
C ALA A 99 -6.71 -20.25 -4.43
N GLU A 100 -5.56 -20.24 -3.77
CA GLU A 100 -4.69 -21.41 -3.70
C GLU A 100 -4.12 -21.62 -2.30
N ARG A 101 -3.78 -22.88 -2.01
CA ARG A 101 -3.13 -23.27 -0.77
C ARG A 101 -1.63 -23.44 -0.98
N THR A 102 -0.83 -22.88 -0.09
CA THR A 102 0.63 -22.92 -0.17
C THR A 102 1.26 -23.00 1.21
N PRO A 103 2.36 -23.77 1.38
CA PRO A 103 3.09 -23.82 2.65
C PRO A 103 3.91 -22.55 2.92
N THR A 104 4.04 -21.66 1.93
CA THR A 104 4.86 -20.46 2.02
C THR A 104 4.18 -19.24 1.42
N ALA A 105 4.36 -18.07 2.05
CA ALA A 105 3.98 -16.78 1.51
C ALA A 105 5.24 -15.94 1.17
N PRO A 106 5.22 -15.12 0.11
CA PRO A 106 6.30 -14.19 -0.19
C PRO A 106 6.43 -13.15 0.93
N LEU A 107 7.66 -12.80 1.29
CA LEU A 107 7.95 -11.59 2.06
C LEU A 107 8.14 -10.40 1.11
N LEU A 108 8.09 -9.17 1.63
CA LEU A 108 8.46 -7.95 0.90
C LEU A 108 9.93 -8.03 0.44
N GLY A 109 10.18 -8.66 -0.69
CA GLY A 109 11.53 -8.84 -1.26
C GLY A 109 11.63 -10.02 -2.23
N PRO A 110 12.46 -9.92 -3.29
CA PRO A 110 12.67 -11.04 -4.20
C PRO A 110 13.40 -12.20 -3.51
N GLY A 111 12.82 -13.40 -3.55
CA GLY A 111 13.44 -14.64 -3.07
C GLY A 111 13.34 -14.90 -1.56
N SER A 112 12.65 -14.05 -0.82
CA SER A 112 12.34 -14.27 0.59
C SER A 112 10.91 -14.75 0.74
N ALA A 113 10.71 -15.90 1.40
CA ALA A 113 9.39 -16.43 1.72
C ALA A 113 9.35 -16.84 3.19
N ILE A 114 8.18 -16.68 3.82
CA ILE A 114 7.88 -17.15 5.16
C ILE A 114 7.11 -18.46 5.06
N GLY A 115 7.53 -19.48 5.82
CA GLY A 115 6.77 -20.73 5.96
C GLY A 115 5.61 -20.54 6.94
N ALA A 116 4.51 -21.26 6.73
CA ALA A 116 3.44 -21.33 7.71
C ALA A 116 3.94 -22.00 9.01
N ALA A 117 3.30 -21.72 10.14
CA ALA A 117 3.59 -22.41 11.39
C ALA A 117 3.24 -23.91 11.28
N GLU A 118 3.80 -24.72 12.18
CA GLU A 118 3.53 -26.15 12.21
C GLU A 118 2.02 -26.42 12.37
N GLY A 119 1.45 -27.20 11.45
CA GLY A 119 0.02 -27.52 11.41
C GLY A 119 -0.84 -26.48 10.68
N ASN A 120 -0.23 -25.47 10.07
CA ASN A 120 -0.91 -24.44 9.29
C ASN A 120 -0.43 -24.40 7.83
N GLU A 121 -1.23 -23.77 6.98
CA GLU A 121 -0.89 -23.42 5.59
C GLU A 121 -1.42 -22.02 5.25
N TYR A 122 -0.93 -21.43 4.17
CA TYR A 122 -1.48 -20.17 3.67
C TYR A 122 -2.58 -20.42 2.63
N VAL A 123 -3.69 -19.71 2.77
CA VAL A 123 -4.64 -19.45 1.69
C VAL A 123 -4.23 -18.14 1.03
N ALA A 124 -3.78 -18.23 -0.22
CA ALA A 124 -3.39 -17.11 -1.04
C ALA A 124 -4.54 -16.72 -1.98
N LEU A 125 -4.97 -15.47 -1.92
CA LEU A 125 -6.10 -14.94 -2.68
C LEU A 125 -5.61 -13.86 -3.65
N ASP A 126 -5.88 -14.05 -4.93
CA ASP A 126 -5.70 -13.01 -5.93
C ASP A 126 -7.00 -12.20 -6.01
N VAL A 127 -6.99 -10.98 -5.47
CA VAL A 127 -8.17 -10.11 -5.40
C VAL A 127 -8.07 -9.04 -6.48
N GLY A 128 -9.20 -8.77 -7.16
CA GLY A 128 -9.35 -7.68 -8.10
C GLY A 128 -10.40 -6.68 -7.63
N ILE A 129 -10.10 -5.38 -7.77
CA ILE A 129 -11.06 -4.30 -7.54
C ILE A 129 -11.06 -3.40 -8.76
N ARG A 130 -12.23 -3.18 -9.36
CA ARG A 130 -12.44 -2.26 -10.48
C ARG A 130 -13.18 -1.01 -10.02
N GLY A 131 -12.70 0.17 -10.39
CA GLY A 131 -13.42 1.43 -10.20
C GLY A 131 -14.24 1.80 -11.43
N ASP A 132 -15.51 2.15 -11.25
CA ASP A 132 -16.37 2.60 -12.36
C ASP A 132 -16.47 4.16 -12.40
N ALA A 133 -15.87 4.82 -11.42
CA ALA A 133 -15.74 6.27 -11.31
C ALA A 133 -14.38 6.65 -10.72
N TYR A 134 -14.07 7.94 -10.61
CA TYR A 134 -12.96 8.38 -9.78
C TYR A 134 -13.28 8.16 -8.31
N VAL A 135 -12.63 7.16 -7.69
CA VAL A 135 -12.97 6.74 -6.32
C VAL A 135 -11.72 6.53 -5.48
N ALA A 136 -11.72 6.99 -4.23
CA ALA A 136 -10.74 6.57 -3.25
C ALA A 136 -11.34 5.46 -2.38
N LEU A 137 -10.55 4.42 -2.09
CA LEU A 137 -10.98 3.31 -1.24
C LEU A 137 -10.37 3.41 0.15
N ALA A 138 -11.16 3.03 1.15
CA ALA A 138 -10.70 2.73 2.49
C ALA A 138 -11.20 1.32 2.81
N ALA A 139 -10.26 0.40 2.99
CA ALA A 139 -10.60 -0.96 3.38
C ALA A 139 -10.74 -1.03 4.90
N ASP A 140 -11.93 -1.39 5.39
CA ASP A 140 -12.17 -1.57 6.81
C ASP A 140 -11.88 -3.02 7.24
N LEU A 141 -12.14 -3.99 6.35
CA LEU A 141 -11.88 -5.40 6.61
C LEU A 141 -11.61 -6.18 5.32
N PHE A 142 -10.55 -7.00 5.36
CA PHE A 142 -10.35 -8.16 4.49
C PHE A 142 -9.90 -9.30 5.40
N ALA A 143 -10.79 -10.27 5.62
CA ALA A 143 -10.54 -11.38 6.53
C ALA A 143 -11.04 -12.70 5.93
N VAL A 144 -10.26 -13.76 6.11
CA VAL A 144 -10.72 -15.12 5.82
C VAL A 144 -11.39 -15.67 7.07
N ALA A 145 -12.62 -16.14 6.93
CA ALA A 145 -13.38 -16.76 8.00
C ALA A 145 -13.54 -18.26 7.74
N VAL A 146 -13.35 -19.06 8.79
CA VAL A 146 -13.68 -20.50 8.84
C VAL A 146 -14.54 -20.74 10.06
N ASP A 147 -15.73 -21.30 9.88
CA ASP A 147 -16.61 -21.72 10.99
C ASP A 147 -16.68 -20.66 12.12
N ASP A 148 -16.91 -19.40 11.74
CA ASP A 148 -16.97 -18.20 12.60
C ASP A 148 -15.65 -17.71 13.22
N THR A 149 -14.53 -18.38 12.98
CA THR A 149 -13.20 -17.91 13.33
C THR A 149 -12.62 -17.06 12.21
N GLU A 150 -12.26 -15.81 12.51
CA GLU A 150 -11.62 -14.90 11.56
C GLU A 150 -10.10 -14.97 11.67
N TYR A 151 -9.45 -15.15 10.51
CA TYR A 151 -8.01 -15.16 10.35
C TYR A 151 -7.60 -13.85 9.69
N ALA A 152 -6.69 -13.14 10.35
CA ALA A 152 -6.07 -11.95 9.77
C ALA A 152 -5.04 -12.36 8.70
N SER A 153 -4.82 -11.47 7.74
CA SER A 153 -3.74 -11.66 6.77
C SER A 153 -2.39 -11.70 7.47
N ALA A 154 -1.48 -12.56 6.98
CA ALA A 154 -0.11 -12.66 7.46
C ALA A 154 0.72 -11.42 7.09
N GLU A 155 0.30 -10.71 6.04
CA GLU A 155 0.79 -9.38 5.72
C GLU A 155 0.00 -8.36 6.56
N ASN A 156 0.64 -7.27 6.99
CA ASN A 156 -0.13 -6.17 7.57
C ASN A 156 -1.01 -5.58 6.46
N PHE A 157 -2.24 -6.06 6.36
CA PHE A 157 -3.18 -5.65 5.33
C PHE A 157 -3.39 -4.13 5.35
N ALA A 158 -3.30 -3.46 6.51
CA ALA A 158 -3.37 -2.00 6.56
C ALA A 158 -2.20 -1.34 5.80
N GLN A 159 -1.02 -1.96 5.72
CA GLN A 159 0.10 -1.46 4.92
C GLN A 159 -0.08 -1.72 3.43
N ILE A 160 -0.51 -2.91 3.01
CA ILE A 160 -0.79 -3.22 1.60
C ILE A 160 -2.00 -2.43 1.12
N ALA A 161 -3.12 -2.44 1.85
CA ALA A 161 -4.29 -1.65 1.52
C ALA A 161 -4.01 -0.14 1.53
N SER A 162 -3.23 0.39 2.47
CA SER A 162 -2.87 1.82 2.44
C SER A 162 -1.93 2.17 1.29
N ALA A 163 -1.03 1.27 0.88
CA ALA A 163 -0.09 1.51 -0.22
C ALA A 163 -0.70 1.27 -1.61
N GLU A 164 -1.55 0.24 -1.75
CA GLU A 164 -2.09 -0.23 -3.03
C GLU A 164 -3.53 0.25 -3.29
N LEU A 165 -4.36 0.37 -2.24
CA LEU A 165 -5.81 0.64 -2.36
C LEU A 165 -6.23 2.03 -1.85
N GLY A 166 -5.52 2.58 -0.86
CA GLY A 166 -5.91 3.80 -0.13
C GLY A 166 -5.00 5.01 -0.36
N GLY A 167 -3.89 4.84 -1.09
CA GLY A 167 -2.94 5.92 -1.37
C GLY A 167 -3.36 6.84 -2.52
N PHE A 168 -4.11 6.29 -3.50
CA PHE A 168 -4.48 7.00 -4.73
C PHE A 168 -5.88 6.58 -5.23
N PRO A 169 -6.65 7.52 -5.83
CA PRO A 169 -7.96 7.22 -6.39
C PRO A 169 -7.84 6.22 -7.52
N PHE A 170 -8.89 5.50 -7.84
CA PHE A 170 -9.05 4.75 -9.09
C PHE A 170 -9.51 5.71 -10.18
N ALA A 171 -9.19 5.41 -11.44
CA ALA A 171 -9.88 5.96 -12.59
C ALA A 171 -11.09 5.07 -12.96
N PRO A 172 -12.09 5.62 -13.66
CA PRO A 172 -13.07 4.81 -14.38
C PRO A 172 -12.39 3.70 -15.22
N GLY A 173 -12.87 2.47 -15.07
CA GLY A 173 -12.35 1.27 -15.75
C GLY A 173 -11.02 0.74 -15.18
N GLU A 174 -10.40 1.42 -14.20
CA GLU A 174 -9.17 0.93 -13.59
C GLU A 174 -9.44 -0.32 -12.75
N LEU A 175 -8.72 -1.39 -13.06
CA LEU A 175 -8.66 -2.63 -12.31
C LEU A 175 -7.34 -2.66 -11.54
N ARG A 176 -7.40 -2.84 -10.22
CA ARG A 176 -6.23 -3.15 -9.41
C ARG A 176 -6.30 -4.57 -8.91
N ARG A 177 -5.21 -5.30 -9.10
CA ARG A 177 -5.02 -6.65 -8.58
C ARG A 177 -3.91 -6.69 -7.57
N PHE A 178 -4.17 -7.37 -6.47
CA PHE A 178 -3.22 -7.60 -5.40
C PHE A 178 -3.47 -8.99 -4.83
N ARG A 179 -2.47 -9.52 -4.16
CA ARG A 179 -2.51 -10.86 -3.59
C ARG A 179 -2.38 -10.78 -2.08
N LEU A 180 -3.22 -11.53 -1.38
CA LEU A 180 -3.27 -11.59 0.07
C LEU A 180 -2.99 -13.01 0.55
N HIS A 181 -2.23 -13.15 1.64
CA HIS A 181 -1.97 -14.44 2.27
C HIS A 181 -2.59 -14.50 3.67
N TYR A 182 -3.32 -15.58 3.96
CA TYR A 182 -3.96 -15.84 5.25
C TYR A 182 -3.47 -17.17 5.79
N GLU A 183 -2.92 -17.20 6.99
CA GLU A 183 -2.49 -18.45 7.62
C GLU A 183 -3.69 -19.11 8.32
N VAL A 184 -4.01 -20.35 7.94
CA VAL A 184 -5.13 -21.14 8.46
C VAL A 184 -4.65 -22.54 8.85
N PRO A 185 -5.36 -23.27 9.72
CA PRO A 185 -5.02 -24.66 10.02
C PRO A 185 -5.09 -25.54 8.76
N GLU A 186 -4.16 -26.48 8.65
CA GLU A 186 -4.13 -27.41 7.52
C GLU A 186 -5.42 -28.23 7.42
N GLY A 187 -5.88 -28.44 6.18
CA GLY A 187 -7.04 -29.30 5.91
C GLY A 187 -8.39 -28.72 6.33
N THR A 188 -8.41 -27.44 6.70
CA THR A 188 -9.63 -26.67 6.89
C THR A 188 -10.41 -26.56 5.58
N SER A 189 -11.73 -26.42 5.64
CA SER A 189 -12.60 -26.27 4.48
C SER A 189 -13.77 -25.34 4.79
N GLY A 190 -14.41 -24.79 3.76
CA GLY A 190 -15.55 -23.88 3.94
C GLY A 190 -15.11 -22.45 4.26
N GLU A 191 -13.89 -22.08 3.85
CA GLU A 191 -13.38 -20.74 3.99
C GLU A 191 -14.25 -19.75 3.19
N SER A 192 -14.49 -18.58 3.77
CA SER A 192 -15.04 -17.44 3.04
C SER A 192 -14.20 -16.18 3.26
N LEU A 193 -14.00 -15.40 2.21
CA LEU A 193 -13.42 -14.06 2.32
C LEU A 193 -14.55 -13.07 2.65
N ARG A 194 -14.41 -12.34 3.76
CA ARG A 194 -15.28 -11.22 4.14
C ARG A 194 -14.59 -9.90 3.80
N VAL A 195 -15.31 -9.04 3.09
CA VAL A 195 -14.82 -7.73 2.63
C VAL A 195 -15.75 -6.63 3.11
N LEU A 196 -15.20 -5.66 3.83
CA LEU A 196 -15.87 -4.41 4.21
C LEU A 196 -15.07 -3.24 3.67
N LEU A 197 -15.73 -2.45 2.82
CA LEU A 197 -15.13 -1.31 2.14
C LEU A 197 -15.92 -0.04 2.42
N ARG A 198 -15.18 1.06 2.52
CA ARG A 198 -15.70 2.39 2.34
C ARG A 198 -15.14 2.99 1.06
N VAL A 199 -15.97 3.75 0.37
CA VAL A 199 -15.60 4.44 -0.86
C VAL A 199 -15.89 5.92 -0.74
N ARG A 200 -15.02 6.74 -1.32
CA ARG A 200 -15.28 8.15 -1.54
C ARG A 200 -15.24 8.41 -3.04
N THR A 201 -16.40 8.66 -3.62
CA THR A 201 -16.53 9.12 -5.01
C THR A 201 -16.07 10.56 -5.10
N LEU A 202 -15.06 10.82 -5.92
CA LEU A 202 -14.42 12.13 -6.02
C LEU A 202 -15.17 13.04 -7.00
N PRO A 203 -15.21 14.36 -6.75
CA PRO A 203 -14.49 15.11 -5.71
C PRO A 203 -15.20 15.17 -4.34
N GLY A 204 -16.14 14.27 -4.05
CA GLY A 204 -16.85 14.24 -2.78
C GLY A 204 -15.93 14.11 -1.56
N ASP A 205 -16.41 14.57 -0.41
CA ASP A 205 -15.59 14.69 0.82
C ASP A 205 -15.79 13.54 1.82
N SER A 206 -16.85 12.74 1.66
CA SER A 206 -17.22 11.69 2.61
C SER A 206 -16.97 10.29 2.06
N PHE A 207 -16.50 9.42 2.96
CA PHE A 207 -16.48 7.98 2.73
C PHE A 207 -17.83 7.38 3.08
N GLU A 208 -18.40 6.61 2.16
CA GLU A 208 -19.64 5.85 2.33
C GLU A 208 -19.31 4.37 2.44
N ALA A 209 -19.96 3.69 3.39
CA ALA A 209 -19.82 2.24 3.53
C ALA A 209 -20.53 1.54 2.38
N LEU A 210 -19.83 0.60 1.74
CA LEU A 210 -20.41 -0.31 0.77
C LEU A 210 -21.10 -1.48 1.46
N GLN A 211 -21.95 -2.18 0.72
CA GLN A 211 -22.52 -3.42 1.21
C GLN A 211 -21.41 -4.44 1.50
N PRO A 212 -21.47 -5.16 2.63
CA PRO A 212 -20.54 -6.24 2.91
C PRO A 212 -20.57 -7.30 1.81
N LEU A 213 -19.39 -7.78 1.43
CA LEU A 213 -19.24 -8.88 0.47
C LEU A 213 -18.66 -10.10 1.18
N GLN A 214 -19.26 -11.27 0.94
CA GLN A 214 -18.74 -12.56 1.36
C GLN A 214 -18.53 -13.43 0.11
N VAL A 215 -17.29 -13.92 -0.05
CA VAL A 215 -16.91 -14.78 -1.17
C VAL A 215 -16.64 -16.19 -0.64
N ASP A 216 -17.39 -17.18 -1.09
CA ASP A 216 -17.11 -18.59 -0.82
C ASP A 216 -15.87 -19.03 -1.61
N LEU A 217 -14.84 -19.45 -0.88
CA LEU A 217 -13.56 -19.87 -1.44
C LEU A 217 -13.52 -21.36 -1.81
N GLY A 218 -14.51 -22.14 -1.37
CA GLY A 218 -14.66 -23.55 -1.73
C GLY A 218 -15.37 -23.77 -3.07
N SER A 219 -15.99 -22.72 -3.61
CA SER A 219 -16.74 -22.75 -4.87
C SER A 219 -16.11 -21.86 -5.93
N THR A 220 -16.29 -22.22 -7.19
CA THR A 220 -15.84 -21.42 -8.34
C THR A 220 -17.02 -21.15 -9.27
N ALA A 221 -17.06 -19.94 -9.81
CA ALA A 221 -18.05 -19.52 -10.79
C ALA A 221 -18.02 -20.43 -12.02
N ALA A 222 -19.19 -20.67 -12.61
CA ALA A 222 -19.30 -21.49 -13.82
C ALA A 222 -18.55 -20.87 -15.02
N SER A 223 -18.40 -19.54 -15.01
CA SER A 223 -17.56 -18.78 -15.94
C SER A 223 -16.87 -17.68 -15.16
N ALA A 224 -15.53 -17.64 -15.20
CA ALA A 224 -14.78 -16.56 -14.59
C ALA A 224 -15.10 -15.24 -15.30
N ALA A 225 -15.40 -14.21 -14.52
CA ALA A 225 -15.46 -12.84 -15.02
C ALA A 225 -14.12 -12.45 -15.66
N THR A 226 -14.17 -11.58 -16.67
CA THR A 226 -12.97 -11.07 -17.32
C THR A 226 -12.32 -10.02 -16.42
N PHE A 227 -11.20 -10.37 -15.80
CA PHE A 227 -10.37 -9.45 -15.00
C PHE A 227 -9.27 -8.84 -15.89
N GLU A 228 -9.69 -8.07 -16.89
CA GLU A 228 -8.80 -7.36 -17.80
C GLU A 228 -8.84 -5.86 -17.53
N GLN A 229 -7.68 -5.22 -17.53
CA GLN A 229 -7.54 -3.78 -17.38
C GLN A 229 -8.01 -3.09 -18.66
N ALA A 230 -9.07 -2.29 -18.54
CA ALA A 230 -9.58 -1.43 -19.60
C ALA A 230 -9.92 -0.05 -19.00
N PHE A 231 -9.02 0.92 -19.18
CA PHE A 231 -9.26 2.28 -18.70
C PHE A 231 -10.38 2.95 -19.49
N ASP A 232 -11.38 3.51 -18.80
CA ASP A 232 -12.46 4.32 -19.38
C ASP A 232 -12.11 5.82 -19.35
N VAL A 233 -10.81 6.13 -19.37
CA VAL A 233 -10.26 7.49 -19.38
C VAL A 233 -9.34 7.67 -20.59
N PRO A 234 -9.18 8.92 -21.10
CA PRO A 234 -8.29 9.17 -22.21
C PRO A 234 -6.83 8.80 -21.89
N LEU A 235 -6.25 8.00 -22.79
CA LEU A 235 -4.81 7.75 -22.78
C LEU A 235 -4.06 8.99 -23.26
N GLN A 236 -3.04 9.36 -22.52
CA GLN A 236 -2.19 10.51 -22.80
C GLN A 236 -1.08 10.10 -23.78
N PRO A 237 -0.76 10.94 -24.76
CA PRO A 237 0.39 10.72 -25.63
C PRO A 237 1.69 11.05 -24.90
N PHE A 238 2.77 10.37 -25.27
CA PHE A 238 4.11 10.69 -24.81
C PHE A 238 4.58 12.04 -25.37
N GLY A 239 5.33 12.79 -24.56
CA GLY A 239 5.84 14.13 -24.86
C GLY A 239 4.87 15.27 -24.59
N GLU A 240 3.57 14.98 -24.39
CA GLU A 240 2.60 15.98 -23.94
C GLU A 240 2.66 16.18 -22.42
N THR A 241 2.44 17.43 -22.01
CA THR A 241 2.42 17.82 -20.60
C THR A 241 0.98 17.80 -20.12
N VAL A 242 0.73 17.03 -19.07
CA VAL A 242 -0.53 17.08 -18.33
C VAL A 242 -0.39 18.06 -17.17
N SER A 243 -1.46 18.81 -16.88
CA SER A 243 -1.47 19.82 -15.81
C SER A 243 -2.64 19.60 -14.88
N HIS A 244 -2.39 19.63 -13.58
CA HIS A 244 -3.40 19.48 -12.54
C HIS A 244 -3.10 20.44 -11.39
N GLU A 245 -3.96 21.44 -11.16
CA GLU A 245 -3.86 22.36 -10.03
C GLU A 245 -2.45 23.00 -9.89
N GLY A 246 -1.85 23.38 -11.02
CA GLY A 246 -0.52 23.99 -11.08
C GLY A 246 0.65 22.99 -11.07
N ILE A 247 0.40 21.69 -10.93
CA ILE A 247 1.41 20.65 -11.12
C ILE A 247 1.43 20.25 -12.58
N GLU A 248 2.60 20.30 -13.20
CA GLU A 248 2.80 19.88 -14.59
C GLU A 248 3.67 18.62 -14.61
N VAL A 249 3.26 17.62 -15.38
CA VAL A 249 4.02 16.39 -15.58
C VAL A 249 4.06 16.05 -17.07
N THR A 250 5.27 15.81 -17.58
CA THR A 250 5.52 15.34 -18.94
C THR A 250 6.18 13.98 -18.85
N ILE A 251 5.56 12.97 -19.46
CA ILE A 251 6.21 11.68 -19.70
C ILE A 251 6.70 11.70 -21.15
N GLY A 252 8.02 11.75 -21.32
CA GLY A 252 8.68 11.73 -22.63
C GLY A 252 8.80 10.32 -23.18
N GLU A 253 9.97 9.95 -23.66
CA GLU A 253 10.20 8.64 -24.25
C GLU A 253 10.34 7.54 -23.19
N VAL A 254 9.86 6.34 -23.54
CA VAL A 254 10.10 5.09 -22.80
C VAL A 254 11.04 4.20 -23.61
N GLN A 255 12.14 3.76 -22.99
CA GLN A 255 13.13 2.93 -23.68
C GLN A 255 13.64 1.80 -22.79
N PRO A 256 13.92 0.60 -23.37
CA PRO A 256 14.64 -0.44 -22.65
C PRO A 256 16.01 0.06 -22.20
N VAL A 257 16.37 -0.23 -20.95
CA VAL A 257 17.67 0.14 -20.37
C VAL A 257 18.53 -1.11 -20.24
N ALA A 258 19.60 -1.18 -21.04
CA ALA A 258 20.48 -2.35 -21.05
C ALA A 258 21.34 -2.44 -19.77
N GLU A 259 21.78 -1.30 -19.25
CA GLU A 259 22.65 -1.24 -18.07
C GLU A 259 22.19 -0.13 -17.13
N VAL A 260 21.87 -0.53 -15.91
CA VAL A 260 21.63 0.37 -14.79
C VAL A 260 22.93 0.43 -13.99
N SER A 261 23.51 1.61 -13.90
CA SER A 261 24.77 1.86 -13.21
C SER A 261 24.69 1.40 -11.75
N ALA A 262 25.53 0.40 -11.44
CA ALA A 262 25.69 -0.37 -10.19
C ALA A 262 24.97 -1.76 -10.13
N ARG A 263 25.58 -2.73 -10.83
CA ARG A 263 25.85 -4.12 -10.36
C ARG A 263 24.73 -5.17 -10.33
N ARG A 264 23.60 -5.02 -11.02
CA ARG A 264 22.72 -6.17 -11.23
C ARG A 264 22.01 -6.15 -12.59
N PRO A 265 22.13 -7.21 -13.42
CA PRO A 265 21.19 -7.40 -14.52
C PRO A 265 19.76 -7.49 -13.97
N PRO A 266 18.72 -7.24 -14.80
CA PRO A 266 17.36 -7.49 -14.38
C PRO A 266 17.23 -8.94 -13.89
N ALA A 267 16.32 -9.18 -12.94
CA ALA A 267 16.00 -10.55 -12.52
C ALA A 267 15.57 -11.40 -13.73
N GLU A 268 15.73 -12.71 -13.62
CA GLU A 268 15.27 -13.62 -14.67
C GLU A 268 13.78 -13.38 -14.99
N GLY A 269 13.46 -13.24 -16.27
CA GLY A 269 12.09 -12.94 -16.73
C GLY A 269 11.68 -11.47 -16.60
N THR A 270 12.59 -10.55 -16.26
CA THR A 270 12.33 -9.11 -16.17
C THR A 270 13.23 -8.30 -17.12
N GLU A 271 12.88 -7.04 -17.32
CA GLU A 271 13.65 -6.05 -18.07
C GLU A 271 13.58 -4.70 -17.36
N TYR A 272 14.53 -3.81 -17.69
CA TYR A 272 14.49 -2.43 -17.21
C TYR A 272 13.88 -1.52 -18.28
N LEU A 273 12.93 -0.68 -17.88
CA LEU A 273 12.37 0.40 -18.68
C LEU A 273 12.74 1.75 -18.06
N GLY A 274 13.28 2.64 -18.88
CA GLY A 274 13.60 4.02 -18.52
C GLY A 274 12.52 4.96 -19.03
N PHE A 275 11.97 5.78 -18.14
CA PHE A 275 10.94 6.78 -18.41
C PHE A 275 11.58 8.16 -18.30
N THR A 276 11.55 8.94 -19.38
CA THR A 276 11.92 10.36 -19.30
C THR A 276 10.78 11.12 -18.66
N ILE A 277 11.05 11.80 -17.55
CA ILE A 277 10.07 12.56 -16.79
C ILE A 277 10.55 14.00 -16.68
N ALA A 278 9.66 14.95 -16.93
CA ALA A 278 9.81 16.33 -16.51
C ALA A 278 8.61 16.72 -15.65
N ALA A 279 8.86 17.44 -14.57
CA ALA A 279 7.80 17.89 -13.69
C ALA A 279 8.09 19.26 -13.10
N THR A 280 7.02 20.02 -12.89
CA THR A 280 7.05 21.33 -12.25
C THR A 280 5.97 21.37 -11.19
N ASN A 281 6.34 21.75 -9.97
CA ASN A 281 5.37 22.05 -8.91
C ASN A 281 5.06 23.54 -8.91
N GLY A 282 4.20 24.00 -9.82
CA GLY A 282 3.70 25.37 -9.84
C GLY A 282 2.55 25.63 -8.84
N GLY A 283 2.19 24.63 -8.03
CA GLY A 283 1.15 24.74 -7.01
C GLY A 283 1.52 25.72 -5.89
N ASP A 284 0.51 26.28 -5.25
CA ASP A 284 0.66 27.22 -4.14
C ASP A 284 0.74 26.55 -2.76
N ARG A 285 0.59 25.21 -2.72
CA ARG A 285 0.56 24.45 -1.48
C ARG A 285 1.98 24.18 -0.99
N PRO A 286 2.27 24.32 0.32
CA PRO A 286 3.63 24.23 0.85
C PRO A 286 4.27 22.83 0.78
N ASN A 287 3.48 21.80 0.42
CA ASN A 287 3.96 20.42 0.43
C ASN A 287 4.65 20.08 -0.89
N PRO A 288 5.80 19.40 -0.84
CA PRO A 288 6.45 18.94 -2.04
C PRO A 288 5.62 17.84 -2.72
N ILE A 289 5.75 17.72 -4.04
CA ILE A 289 5.22 16.57 -4.79
C ILE A 289 6.29 15.51 -4.96
N LEU A 290 5.92 14.24 -4.79
CA LEU A 290 6.81 13.10 -5.04
C LEU A 290 6.39 12.44 -6.36
N LEU A 291 7.37 12.14 -7.20
CA LEU A 291 7.18 11.44 -8.48
C LEU A 291 8.13 10.25 -8.51
N SER A 292 7.61 9.09 -8.17
CA SER A 292 8.38 7.90 -7.87
C SER A 292 7.56 6.66 -8.24
N LEU A 293 8.17 5.64 -8.88
CA LEU A 293 7.46 4.40 -9.27
C LEU A 293 7.25 3.49 -8.05
N SER A 294 6.11 3.64 -7.40
CA SER A 294 5.62 2.76 -6.35
C SER A 294 4.32 3.35 -5.80
N GLY A 295 3.55 2.54 -5.07
CA GLY A 295 2.30 2.96 -4.42
C GLY A 295 2.38 4.13 -3.43
N LEU A 296 3.56 4.75 -3.20
CA LEU A 296 3.71 5.98 -2.41
C LEU A 296 4.16 7.20 -3.23
N GLY A 297 4.58 6.99 -4.47
CA GLY A 297 5.26 7.98 -5.29
C GLY A 297 4.41 8.64 -6.39
N GLY A 298 3.11 8.35 -6.42
CA GLY A 298 2.17 8.90 -7.39
C GLY A 298 2.30 8.32 -8.80
N LEU A 299 3.32 7.52 -9.09
CA LEU A 299 3.47 6.79 -10.36
C LEU A 299 3.38 5.28 -10.11
N SER A 300 2.62 4.58 -10.96
CA SER A 300 2.46 3.11 -10.95
C SER A 300 2.59 2.56 -12.37
N LEU A 301 3.12 1.34 -12.51
CA LEU A 301 3.13 0.61 -13.79
C LEU A 301 2.18 -0.57 -13.69
N VAL A 302 1.09 -0.51 -14.45
CA VAL A 302 -0.01 -1.47 -14.37
C VAL A 302 -0.05 -2.31 -15.65
N ASP A 303 -0.14 -3.63 -15.52
CA ASP A 303 -0.28 -4.51 -16.68
C ASP A 303 -1.73 -4.68 -17.15
N GLY A 304 -1.93 -5.42 -18.24
CA GLY A 304 -3.26 -5.74 -18.77
C GLY A 304 -4.18 -6.55 -17.84
N THR A 305 -3.66 -7.04 -16.72
CA THR A 305 -4.47 -7.70 -15.68
C THR A 305 -4.84 -6.75 -14.55
N GLY A 306 -4.24 -5.56 -14.47
CA GLY A 306 -4.43 -4.63 -13.37
C GLY A 306 -3.43 -4.81 -12.23
N ALA A 307 -2.39 -5.63 -12.39
CA ALA A 307 -1.35 -5.78 -11.37
C ALA A 307 -0.35 -4.62 -11.46
N ASP A 308 0.03 -4.02 -10.32
CA ASP A 308 1.19 -3.13 -10.29
C ASP A 308 2.46 -3.99 -10.40
N VAL A 309 3.15 -3.84 -11.52
CA VAL A 309 4.35 -4.58 -11.89
C VAL A 309 5.60 -3.72 -11.76
N GLY A 310 5.44 -2.43 -11.46
CA GLY A 310 6.53 -1.47 -11.38
C GLY A 310 7.26 -1.53 -10.05
N ARG A 311 8.56 -1.77 -10.10
CA ARG A 311 9.43 -1.51 -8.94
C ARG A 311 10.45 -0.46 -9.32
N ASN A 312 10.50 0.62 -8.53
CA ASN A 312 11.61 1.57 -8.59
C ASN A 312 12.93 0.83 -8.46
N VAL A 313 13.80 1.02 -9.45
CA VAL A 313 15.20 0.63 -9.33
C VAL A 313 16.01 1.91 -9.17
N GLN A 314 16.60 2.07 -7.99
CA GLN A 314 17.61 3.09 -7.81
C GLN A 314 18.77 2.79 -8.75
N PHE A 315 19.19 3.80 -9.49
CA PHE A 315 20.38 3.75 -10.31
C PHE A 315 21.33 4.85 -9.90
N THR A 316 22.62 4.70 -10.13
CA THR A 316 23.60 5.75 -9.84
C THR A 316 24.48 5.99 -11.07
N GLY A 317 23.95 6.69 -12.09
CA GLY A 317 24.68 6.92 -13.35
C GLY A 317 23.79 7.35 -14.53
N GLU A 318 24.39 7.49 -15.70
CA GLU A 318 23.67 7.87 -16.93
C GLU A 318 22.95 6.63 -17.49
N VAL A 319 21.62 6.59 -17.41
CA VAL A 319 20.85 5.86 -18.41
C VAL A 319 21.22 6.52 -19.73
N LEU A 320 22.05 5.85 -20.55
CA LEU A 320 22.71 6.36 -21.77
C LEU A 320 22.28 7.80 -22.17
N GLY A 321 22.97 8.81 -21.61
CA GLY A 321 22.81 10.22 -21.95
C GLY A 321 21.82 11.06 -21.11
N GLY A 322 21.18 10.51 -20.06
CA GLY A 322 20.21 11.22 -19.21
C GLY A 322 20.68 11.50 -17.77
N ARG A 323 20.28 12.65 -17.21
CA ARG A 323 20.34 12.93 -15.77
C ARG A 323 19.30 12.05 -15.05
N GLN A 324 19.68 11.45 -13.93
CA GLN A 324 18.74 10.74 -13.06
C GLN A 324 17.70 11.70 -12.48
N PHE A 325 16.43 11.32 -12.56
CA PHE A 325 15.38 11.94 -11.75
C PHE A 325 15.52 11.38 -10.34
N ASP A 326 15.59 12.23 -9.30
CA ASP A 326 15.65 11.76 -7.92
C ASP A 326 14.24 11.62 -7.34
N PRO A 327 13.63 10.42 -7.35
CA PRO A 327 12.28 10.22 -6.82
C PRO A 327 12.16 10.43 -5.30
N SER A 328 13.29 10.54 -4.58
CA SER A 328 13.31 10.74 -3.13
C SER A 328 13.29 12.21 -2.73
N ASN A 329 13.69 13.10 -3.63
CA ASN A 329 13.59 14.54 -3.42
C ASN A 329 12.23 14.99 -3.91
N GLY A 330 11.32 15.27 -2.97
CA GLY A 330 10.06 15.90 -3.33
C GLY A 330 10.29 17.29 -3.90
N LEU A 331 9.56 17.64 -4.96
CA LEU A 331 9.64 18.93 -5.63
C LEU A 331 8.86 19.97 -4.82
N ALA A 332 9.57 20.91 -4.19
CA ALA A 332 8.94 22.00 -3.47
C ALA A 332 8.21 22.97 -4.41
N PRO A 333 7.31 23.83 -3.90
CA PRO A 333 6.64 24.83 -4.73
C PRO A 333 7.60 25.74 -5.49
N GLY A 334 7.33 25.92 -6.78
CA GLY A 334 8.17 26.66 -7.73
C GLY A 334 9.36 25.86 -8.28
N GLU A 335 9.58 24.62 -7.85
CA GLU A 335 10.67 23.78 -8.36
C GLU A 335 10.26 23.00 -9.60
N SER A 336 11.24 22.79 -10.47
CA SER A 336 11.14 21.93 -11.64
C SER A 336 12.28 20.93 -11.64
N GLU A 337 12.00 19.71 -12.03
CA GLU A 337 13.01 18.68 -12.26
C GLU A 337 12.72 17.89 -13.51
N SER A 338 13.78 17.46 -14.18
CA SER A 338 13.70 16.55 -15.30
C SER A 338 14.80 15.52 -15.20
N GLY A 339 14.49 14.28 -15.58
CA GLY A 339 15.45 13.21 -15.63
C GLY A 339 14.81 11.90 -16.07
N VAL A 340 15.53 10.82 -15.85
CA VAL A 340 15.05 9.47 -16.13
C VAL A 340 14.71 8.76 -14.83
N VAL A 341 13.56 8.09 -14.78
CA VAL A 341 13.23 7.08 -13.76
C VAL A 341 13.34 5.70 -14.40
N VAL A 342 13.92 4.72 -13.70
CA VAL A 342 14.03 3.34 -14.20
C VAL A 342 13.18 2.41 -13.34
N GLY A 343 12.32 1.64 -14.01
CA GLY A 343 11.54 0.57 -13.41
C GLY A 343 12.01 -0.80 -13.89
N GLU A 344 12.05 -1.79 -13.00
CA GLU A 344 12.14 -3.21 -13.37
C GLU A 344 10.72 -3.75 -13.52
N VAL A 345 10.44 -4.36 -14.68
CA VAL A 345 9.13 -4.92 -15.02
C VAL A 345 9.29 -6.31 -15.64
N PRO A 346 8.25 -7.18 -15.63
CA PRO A 346 8.33 -8.45 -16.33
C PRO A 346 8.50 -8.26 -17.84
N ALA A 347 9.37 -9.06 -18.44
CA ALA A 347 9.79 -8.90 -19.82
C ALA A 347 8.63 -9.18 -20.78
N GLY A 348 8.40 -8.27 -21.74
CA GLY A 348 7.41 -8.46 -22.81
C GLY A 348 5.94 -8.35 -22.39
N VAL A 349 5.63 -7.92 -21.17
CA VAL A 349 4.25 -7.67 -20.71
C VAL A 349 3.55 -6.63 -21.58
N SER A 350 2.44 -7.00 -22.23
CA SER A 350 1.58 -6.10 -22.99
C SER A 350 0.10 -6.49 -22.78
N PRO A 351 -0.81 -5.52 -22.61
CA PRO A 351 -0.53 -4.09 -22.52
C PRO A 351 0.19 -3.72 -21.20
N LEU A 352 0.90 -2.60 -21.23
CA LEU A 352 1.54 -2.01 -20.04
C LEU A 352 1.20 -0.53 -19.99
N TYR A 353 0.74 -0.05 -18.83
CA TYR A 353 0.30 1.31 -18.60
C TYR A 353 1.17 1.98 -17.54
N LEU A 354 1.57 3.22 -17.78
CA LEU A 354 2.09 4.11 -16.74
C LEU A 354 0.93 4.98 -16.26
N VAL A 355 0.70 5.03 -14.95
CA VAL A 355 -0.37 5.81 -14.36
C VAL A 355 0.21 6.84 -13.40
N TRP A 356 -0.18 8.10 -13.56
CA TRP A 356 0.12 9.16 -12.62
C TRP A 356 -1.12 9.60 -11.84
N SER A 357 -0.95 9.73 -10.54
CA SER A 357 -1.92 10.26 -9.60
C SER A 357 -1.39 11.51 -8.91
N PRO A 358 -2.11 12.63 -8.97
CA PRO A 358 -1.75 13.79 -8.18
C PRO A 358 -1.85 13.47 -6.67
N PRO A 359 -1.07 14.13 -5.80
CA PRO A 359 -1.12 13.89 -4.36
C PRO A 359 -2.51 14.10 -3.77
N ALA A 360 -2.84 13.37 -2.70
CA ALA A 360 -4.18 13.36 -2.07
C ALA A 360 -4.75 14.73 -1.69
N LEU A 361 -3.88 15.68 -1.36
CA LEU A 361 -4.27 17.03 -1.06
C LEU A 361 -4.95 17.74 -2.26
N TYR A 362 -4.65 17.34 -3.50
CA TYR A 362 -5.21 17.91 -4.73
C TYR A 362 -6.48 17.22 -5.22
N TRP A 363 -7.05 16.26 -4.48
CA TRP A 363 -8.28 15.56 -4.89
C TRP A 363 -9.59 16.30 -4.58
N ARG A 364 -9.50 17.53 -4.07
CA ARG A 364 -10.67 18.37 -3.74
C ARG A 364 -11.22 19.14 -4.96
N GLY A 365 -10.53 19.07 -6.10
CA GLY A 365 -10.94 19.63 -7.40
C GLY A 365 -11.30 18.53 -8.39
N ASP A 366 -11.37 18.86 -9.68
CA ASP A 366 -11.56 17.85 -10.74
C ASP A 366 -10.45 16.80 -10.64
N VAL A 367 -10.78 15.57 -10.24
CA VAL A 367 -9.76 14.53 -10.02
C VAL A 367 -9.43 13.85 -11.33
N HIS A 368 -8.15 13.85 -11.64
CA HIS A 368 -7.63 13.18 -12.82
C HIS A 368 -6.58 12.15 -12.40
N ARG A 369 -6.70 10.96 -12.99
CA ARG A 369 -5.56 10.07 -13.20
C ARG A 369 -5.19 10.18 -14.66
N TYR A 370 -3.90 10.24 -14.90
CA TYR A 370 -3.34 10.35 -16.23
C TYR A 370 -2.68 9.03 -16.57
N VAL A 371 -3.04 8.46 -17.72
CA VAL A 371 -2.64 7.12 -18.12
C VAL A 371 -1.93 7.18 -19.45
N TRP A 372 -0.73 6.61 -19.54
CA TRP A 372 -0.01 6.42 -20.79
C TRP A 372 0.06 4.93 -21.08
N GLN A 373 -0.23 4.52 -22.31
CA GLN A 373 0.04 3.15 -22.74
C GLN A 373 1.49 3.06 -23.21
N VAL A 374 2.30 2.32 -22.47
CA VAL A 374 3.72 2.10 -22.75
C VAL A 374 3.91 1.13 -23.91
N ARG A 375 3.09 0.06 -23.96
CA ARG A 375 3.09 -0.95 -25.03
C ARG A 375 1.84 -1.82 -24.99
#